data_AF-A0A2D5IMK6-F1
#
_entry.id   AF-A0A2D5IMK6-F1
#
_cell.length_a   1.000
_cell.length_b   1.000
_cell.length_c   1.000
_cell.angle_alpha   90.00
_cell.angle_beta   90.00
_cell.angle_gamma   90.00
#
_symmetry.space_group_name_H-M   'P 1'
#
loop_
_entity.id
_entity.type
_entity.pdbx_description
1 polymer ?
#
loop_
_entity_poly.entity_id
_entity_poly.type
_entity_poly.pdbx_seq_one_letter_code
_entity_poly.pdbx_strand_id
1 'polypeptide(L)' 'MPIYEYESSEDGEVISLLRPMAEADEPVADPDGRNRTFRRRHSVFGVMTGNAGGSPPPSEGFCPCGVAEGGCRHPG' A
#
# COMPACT_ATOMS: atom_id res chain seq x y z
N MET A 1 10.96 -20.13 13.72
CA MET A 1 10.87 -19.59 12.34
C MET A 1 9.49 -18.97 12.16
N PRO A 2 9.38 -17.81 11.49
CA PRO A 2 8.09 -17.18 11.20
C PRO A 2 7.27 -17.99 10.18
N ILE A 3 5.96 -17.83 10.23
CA ILE A 3 5.01 -18.35 9.23
C ILE A 3 4.68 -17.22 8.27
N TYR A 4 4.70 -17.51 6.97
CA TYR A 4 4.28 -16.59 5.91
C TYR A 4 3.12 -17.19 5.12
N GLU A 5 2.30 -16.31 4.56
CA GLU A 5 1.23 -16.68 3.64
C GLU A 5 1.69 -16.45 2.20
N TYR A 6 1.32 -17.37 1.32
CA TYR A 6 1.58 -17.28 -0.10
C TYR A 6 0.32 -17.55 -0.90
N GLU A 7 0.13 -16.84 -1.99
CA GLU A 7 -0.99 -17.03 -2.91
C GLU A 7 -0.51 -17.63 -4.24
N SER A 8 -1.28 -18.59 -4.76
CA SER A 8 -1.10 -19.15 -6.10
C SER A 8 -1.49 -18.11 -7.14
N SER A 9 -0.62 -17.86 -8.11
CA SER A 9 -0.92 -16.96 -9.23
C SER A 9 -1.96 -17.50 -10.20
N GLU A 10 -2.25 -18.80 -10.15
CA GLU A 10 -3.13 -19.50 -11.11
C GLU A 10 -4.56 -19.61 -10.57
N ASP A 11 -4.70 -20.08 -9.34
CA ASP A 11 -6.00 -20.40 -8.75
C ASP A 11 -6.41 -19.44 -7.61
N GLY A 12 -5.48 -18.62 -7.12
CA GLY A 12 -5.69 -17.77 -5.93
C GLY A 12 -5.72 -18.54 -4.60
N GLU A 13 -5.31 -19.82 -4.59
CA GLU A 13 -5.19 -20.62 -3.38
C GLU A 13 -4.15 -20.03 -2.42
N VAL A 14 -4.44 -19.97 -1.12
CA VAL A 14 -3.54 -19.43 -0.11
C VAL A 14 -3.00 -20.55 0.78
N ILE A 15 -1.67 -20.64 0.88
CA ILE A 15 -0.97 -21.59 1.74
C ILE A 15 -0.16 -20.86 2.81
N SER A 16 0.02 -21.49 3.97
CA SER A 16 0.85 -21.00 5.07
C SER A 16 2.08 -21.87 5.25
N LEU A 17 3.27 -21.26 5.18
CA LEU A 17 4.55 -21.97 5.22
C LEU A 17 5.53 -21.36 6.22
N LEU A 18 6.22 -22.22 6.96
CA LEU A 18 7.32 -21.85 7.85
C LEU A 18 8.61 -21.66 7.02
N ARG A 19 9.12 -20.44 6.93
CA ARG A 19 10.39 -20.14 6.23
C ARG A 19 11.23 -19.11 6.99
N PRO A 20 12.56 -19.07 6.79
CA PRO A 20 13.37 -17.96 7.24
C PRO A 20 13.01 -16.69 6.45
N MET A 21 13.18 -15.51 7.08
CA MET A 21 12.83 -14.22 6.45
C MET A 21 13.61 -13.96 5.15
N ALA A 22 14.87 -14.43 5.06
CA ALA A 22 15.72 -14.27 3.87
C ALA A 22 15.14 -14.91 2.61
N GLU A 23 14.27 -15.89 2.81
CA GLU A 23 13.68 -16.74 1.78
C GLU A 23 12.21 -16.40 1.52
N ALA A 24 11.65 -15.44 2.26
CA ALA A 24 10.22 -15.19 2.25
C ALA A 24 9.71 -14.70 0.88
N ASP A 25 10.52 -13.96 0.13
CA ASP A 25 10.11 -13.39 -1.16
C ASP A 25 10.41 -14.32 -2.36
N GLU A 26 11.02 -15.48 -2.12
CA GLU A 26 11.30 -16.45 -3.16
C GLU A 26 10.02 -17.21 -3.57
N PRO A 27 9.84 -17.49 -4.88
CA PRO A 27 8.70 -18.27 -5.36
C PRO A 27 8.73 -19.67 -4.74
N VAL A 28 7.58 -20.10 -4.23
CA VAL A 28 7.42 -21.40 -3.60
C VAL A 28 6.73 -22.36 -4.58
N ALA A 29 7.31 -23.54 -4.75
CA ALA A 29 6.69 -24.62 -5.52
C ALA A 29 5.56 -25.28 -4.73
N ASP A 30 4.52 -25.70 -5.44
CA ASP A 30 3.36 -26.37 -4.85
C ASP A 30 3.72 -27.69 -4.13
N PRO A 31 3.38 -27.85 -2.84
CA PRO A 31 3.52 -29.14 -2.16
C PRO A 31 2.71 -30.27 -2.82
N ASP A 32 1.62 -29.96 -3.54
CA ASP A 32 0.81 -30.94 -4.26
C ASP A 32 1.41 -31.35 -5.61
N GLY A 33 2.57 -30.80 -6.00
CA GLY A 33 3.28 -31.17 -7.22
C GLY A 33 2.55 -30.76 -8.51
N ARG A 34 1.62 -29.81 -8.44
CA ARG A 34 0.83 -29.36 -9.60
C ARG A 34 1.54 -28.27 -10.44
N ASN A 35 2.85 -28.08 -10.26
CA ASN A 35 3.66 -27.04 -10.92
C ASN A 35 3.17 -25.59 -10.74
N ARG A 36 2.42 -25.31 -9.66
CA ARG A 36 1.94 -23.95 -9.38
C ARG A 36 3.02 -23.11 -8.72
N THR A 37 2.99 -21.81 -8.99
CA THR A 37 3.89 -20.83 -8.37
C THR A 37 3.16 -20.02 -7.31
N PHE A 38 3.71 -20.00 -6.11
CA PHE A 38 3.18 -19.24 -4.98
C PHE A 38 4.05 -18.01 -4.71
N ARG A 39 3.42 -16.83 -4.60
CA ARG A 39 4.09 -15.56 -4.24
C ARG A 39 3.67 -15.14 -2.84
N ARG A 40 4.62 -14.56 -2.09
CA ARG A 40 4.36 -14.10 -0.73
C ARG A 40 3.27 -13.05 -0.71
N ARG A 41 2.23 -13.30 0.07
CA ARG A 41 1.17 -12.34 0.33
C ARG A 41 1.52 -11.56 1.60
N HIS A 42 1.66 -10.25 1.45
CA HIS A 42 1.77 -9.35 2.59
C HIS A 42 0.39 -8.76 2.88
N SER A 43 -0.15 -9.07 4.07
CA SER A 43 -1.31 -8.35 4.62
C SER A 43 -0.89 -6.95 5.04
N VAL A 44 -0.73 -6.05 4.07
CA VAL A 44 -0.62 -4.61 4.33
C VAL A 44 -2.04 -4.11 4.49
N PHE A 45 -2.44 -3.80 5.73
CA PHE A 45 -3.62 -2.98 5.96
C PHE A 45 -3.38 -1.66 5.21
N GLY A 46 -3.98 -1.53 4.03
CA GLY A 46 -3.90 -0.31 3.26
C GLY A 46 -4.56 0.80 4.07
N VAL A 47 -3.77 1.72 4.62
CA VAL A 47 -4.25 3.08 4.81
C VAL A 47 -4.42 3.62 3.39
N MET A 48 -5.59 3.36 2.80
CA MET A 48 -6.06 4.07 1.63
C MET A 48 -6.22 5.53 2.06
N THR A 49 -5.20 6.37 1.82
CA THR A 49 -5.45 7.80 1.63
C THR A 49 -6.28 7.89 0.36
N GLY A 50 -7.60 7.85 0.55
CA GLY A 50 -8.56 7.89 -0.54
C GLY A 50 -8.34 9.14 -1.38
N ASN A 51 -7.85 8.96 -2.60
CA ASN A 51 -8.10 9.92 -3.67
C ASN A 51 -9.37 9.47 -4.40
N ALA A 52 -10.50 9.54 -3.68
CA ALA A 52 -11.79 9.65 -4.32
C ALA A 52 -11.78 10.99 -5.07
N GLY A 53 -12.04 10.95 -6.38
CA GLY A 53 -12.01 12.12 -7.24
C GLY A 53 -12.77 13.30 -6.64
N GLY A 54 -12.02 14.35 -6.31
CA GLY A 54 -12.54 15.69 -6.10
C GLY A 54 -11.78 16.60 -7.05
N SER A 55 -12.51 17.27 -7.94
CA SER A 55 -11.97 18.35 -8.78
C SER A 55 -11.08 19.28 -7.95
N PRO A 56 -9.94 19.76 -8.48
CA PRO A 56 -9.16 20.77 -7.78
C PRO A 56 -10.06 22.00 -7.55
N PRO A 57 -10.17 22.54 -6.33
CA PRO A 57 -10.76 23.87 -6.17
C PRO A 57 -9.87 24.87 -6.93
N PRO A 58 -10.46 25.93 -7.51
CA PRO A 58 -9.69 26.94 -8.21
C PRO A 58 -8.64 27.52 -7.26
N SER A 59 -7.44 27.68 -7.79
CA SER A 59 -6.28 28.30 -7.17
C SER A 59 -6.64 29.65 -6.54
N GLU A 60 -6.87 29.65 -5.22
CA GLU A 60 -6.89 30.84 -4.39
C GLU A 60 -5.49 31.02 -3.78
N GLY A 61 -4.90 32.19 -4.04
CA GLY A 61 -3.50 32.49 -3.79
C GLY A 61 -3.17 32.57 -2.31
N PHE A 62 -2.58 31.51 -1.76
CA PHE A 62 -2.04 31.55 -0.41
C PHE A 62 -0.70 32.29 -0.37
N CYS A 63 -0.69 33.46 0.26
CA CYS A 63 0.52 34.23 0.58
C CYS A 63 1.40 33.43 1.57
N PRO A 64 2.74 33.35 1.39
CA PRO A 64 3.61 32.43 2.14
C PRO A 64 3.73 32.72 3.64
N CYS A 65 3.15 33.82 4.13
CA CYS A 65 3.06 34.13 5.56
C CYS A 65 1.89 33.43 6.28
N GLY A 66 1.00 32.72 5.56
CA GLY A 66 -0.06 31.90 6.15
C GLY A 66 -1.26 32.67 6.72
N VAL A 67 -1.39 33.96 6.44
CA VAL A 67 -2.54 34.78 6.85
C VAL A 67 -3.60 34.76 5.76
N ALA A 68 -4.85 34.46 6.13
CA ALA A 68 -5.98 34.46 5.21
C ALA A 68 -6.21 35.83 4.57
N GLU A 69 -6.71 35.83 3.33
CA GLU A 69 -6.97 37.05 2.56
C GLU A 69 -7.92 37.97 3.35
N GLY A 70 -7.48 39.20 3.65
CA GLY A 70 -8.19 40.17 4.49
C GLY A 70 -7.62 40.37 5.90
N GLY A 71 -6.66 39.54 6.34
CA GLY A 71 -6.02 39.68 7.67
C GLY A 71 -4.89 40.71 7.75
N CYS A 72 -4.26 41.06 6.63
CA CYS A 72 -3.18 42.05 6.60
C CYS A 72 -3.75 43.49 6.58
N ARG A 73 -4.30 43.95 7.70
CA ARG A 73 -4.52 45.38 7.92
C ARG A 73 -3.19 46.03 8.31
N HIS A 74 -2.58 46.77 7.39
CA HIS A 74 -1.52 47.72 7.69
C HIS A 74 -2.10 48.83 8.58
N PRO A 75 -1.59 49.06 9.81
CA PRO A 75 -1.72 50.38 10.41
C PRO A 75 -0.77 51.32 9.66
N GLY A 76 -1.33 52.39 9.09
CA GLY A 76 -0.53 53.55 8.65
C GLY A 76 0.03 54.30 9.85
#